data_AF-A0A2H6NKV6-F1
#
_entry.id   AF-A0A2H6NKV6-F1
#
_cell.length_a   1.000
_cell.length_b   1.000
_cell.length_c   1.000
_cell.angle_alpha   90.00
_cell.angle_beta   90.00
_cell.angle_gamma   90.00
#
_symmetry.space_group_name_H-M   'P 1'
#
loop_
_entity.id
_entity.type
_entity.pdbx_description
1 polymer ?
#
loop_
_entity_poly.entity_id
_entity_poly.type
_entity_poly.pdbx_seq_one_letter_code
_entity_poly.pdbx_strand_id
1 'polypeptide(L)'
;KRGFKSTTHLLDLLEEPIPGVGTYDDFHTIDWVREKCKDRERHRRINSKKKESAWEMTESLYDAWSGWLVVTLTGLASGALAGLIDIAADWMTDLKEGICLSALWFNHEQCCWASNETTFEKRDQCPIRKT
;
A
#
# COMPACT_ATOMS: atom_id res chain seq x y z
N LYS A 1 -8.98 23.45 -62.94
CA LYS A 1 -8.18 22.70 -61.94
C LYS A 1 -8.08 23.56 -60.67
N ARG A 2 -8.23 22.91 -59.51
CA ARG A 2 -8.53 23.45 -58.17
C ARG A 2 -7.49 24.44 -57.63
N GLY A 3 -7.92 25.31 -56.71
CA GLY A 3 -7.07 26.09 -55.80
C GLY A 3 -7.91 26.70 -54.67
N PHE A 4 -8.26 25.89 -53.68
CA PHE A 4 -9.03 26.26 -52.48
C PHE A 4 -8.21 27.21 -51.60
N LYS A 5 -8.61 28.49 -51.50
CA LYS A 5 -8.03 29.52 -50.60
C LYS A 5 -8.69 29.54 -49.20
N SER A 6 -8.98 28.39 -48.60
CA SER A 6 -9.78 28.35 -47.35
C SER A 6 -9.28 27.38 -46.28
N THR A 7 -8.09 26.78 -46.43
CA THR A 7 -7.53 25.88 -45.41
C THR A 7 -6.67 26.58 -44.36
N THR A 8 -5.98 27.68 -44.67
CA THR A 8 -5.05 28.32 -43.72
C THR A 8 -5.75 29.11 -42.61
N HIS A 9 -6.88 29.76 -42.91
CA HIS A 9 -7.60 30.59 -41.94
C HIS A 9 -8.53 29.78 -41.00
N LEU A 10 -8.82 28.51 -41.36
CA LEU A 10 -9.62 27.60 -40.53
C LEU A 10 -8.79 26.86 -39.50
N LEU A 11 -7.48 26.67 -39.75
CA LEU A 11 -6.58 26.07 -38.77
C LEU A 11 -6.19 27.05 -37.66
N ASP A 12 -6.27 28.36 -37.92
CA ASP A 12 -6.01 29.41 -36.92
C ASP A 12 -7.18 29.59 -35.93
N LEU A 13 -8.42 29.27 -36.33
CA LEU A 13 -9.59 29.33 -35.43
C LEU A 13 -9.80 28.07 -34.58
N LEU A 14 -9.05 27.00 -34.82
CA LEU A 14 -9.06 25.80 -33.96
C LEU A 14 -7.96 25.84 -32.89
N GLU A 15 -7.08 26.85 -32.92
CA GLU A 15 -6.01 27.10 -31.96
C GLU A 15 -6.43 28.18 -30.94
N GLU A 16 -7.71 28.24 -30.56
CA GLU A 16 -8.09 28.97 -29.35
C GLU A 16 -7.92 28.03 -28.13
N PRO A 17 -6.89 28.22 -27.30
CA PRO A 17 -6.77 27.48 -26.05
C PRO A 17 -7.92 27.90 -25.14
N ILE A 18 -8.72 26.92 -24.72
CA ILE A 18 -9.86 27.10 -23.80
C ILE A 18 -9.36 27.84 -22.54
N PRO A 19 -9.91 29.02 -22.20
CA PRO A 19 -9.45 29.79 -21.04
C PRO A 19 -9.96 29.09 -19.77
N GLY A 20 -9.09 28.30 -19.14
CA GLY A 20 -9.41 27.60 -17.90
C GLY A 20 -8.84 26.19 -17.75
N VAL A 21 -8.22 25.63 -18.80
CA VAL A 21 -7.36 24.45 -18.62
C VAL A 21 -6.00 24.99 -18.21
N GLY A 22 -5.76 25.01 -16.89
CA GLY A 22 -4.45 25.30 -16.34
C GLY A 22 -3.41 24.50 -17.09
N THR A 23 -2.40 25.18 -17.64
CA THR A 23 -1.16 24.54 -18.02
C THR A 23 -0.74 23.71 -16.82
N TYR A 24 -0.73 22.40 -16.99
CA TYR A 24 -0.32 21.47 -15.97
C TYR A 24 1.21 21.61 -15.87
N ASP A 25 1.64 22.70 -15.25
CA ASP A 25 3.03 23.00 -15.02
C ASP A 25 3.57 21.95 -14.02
N ASP A 26 4.63 21.27 -14.44
CA ASP A 26 5.33 20.19 -13.73
C ASP A 26 4.70 18.77 -13.75
N PHE A 27 4.43 18.24 -14.95
CA PHE A 27 4.63 16.80 -15.16
C PHE A 27 6.13 16.48 -15.25
N HIS A 28 6.82 16.50 -14.11
CA HIS A 28 8.08 15.77 -13.99
C HIS A 28 7.78 14.27 -14.04
N THR A 29 7.82 13.70 -15.25
CA THR A 29 7.70 12.25 -15.41
C THR A 29 8.89 11.58 -14.73
N ILE A 30 8.61 10.62 -13.85
CA ILE A 30 9.65 9.85 -13.16
C ILE A 30 10.40 9.01 -14.21
N ASP A 31 11.63 9.44 -14.54
CA ASP A 31 12.52 8.77 -15.49
C ASP A 31 13.40 7.73 -14.75
N TRP A 32 12.80 6.56 -14.50
CA TRP A 32 13.48 5.43 -13.88
C TRP A 32 14.72 5.00 -14.66
N VAL A 33 14.74 5.19 -15.99
CA VAL A 33 15.85 4.77 -16.86
C VAL A 33 17.07 5.64 -16.58
N ARG A 34 16.91 6.96 -16.59
CA ARG A 34 17.97 7.91 -16.24
C ARG A 34 18.48 7.69 -14.82
N GLU A 35 17.57 7.48 -13.86
CA GLU A 35 17.95 7.25 -12.47
C GLU A 35 18.72 5.93 -12.29
N LYS A 36 18.30 4.85 -12.94
CA LYS A 36 19.03 3.57 -12.96
C LYS A 36 20.39 3.67 -13.64
N CYS A 37 20.50 4.41 -14.75
CA CYS A 37 21.78 4.67 -15.41
C CYS A 37 22.76 5.43 -14.50
N LYS A 38 22.27 6.46 -13.79
CA LYS A 38 23.06 7.25 -12.83
C LYS A 38 23.53 6.39 -11.65
N ASP A 39 22.66 5.52 -11.14
CA ASP A 39 22.98 4.63 -10.03
C ASP A 39 24.05 3.58 -10.39
N ARG A 40 23.97 3.01 -11.60
CA ARG A 40 24.98 2.07 -12.12
C ARG A 40 26.35 2.71 -12.29
N GLU A 41 26.41 3.95 -12.77
CA GLU A 41 27.67 4.68 -12.92
C GLU A 41 28.30 5.00 -11.55
N ARG A 42 27.49 5.33 -10.54
CA ARG A 42 27.93 5.50 -9.15
C ARG A 42 28.49 4.19 -8.58
N HIS A 43 27.76 3.09 -8.73
CA HIS A 43 28.20 1.77 -8.28
C HIS A 43 29.53 1.35 -8.93
N ARG A 44 29.72 1.61 -10.23
CA ARG A 44 30.97 1.34 -10.95
C ARG A 44 32.14 2.13 -10.37
N ARG A 45 31.94 3.41 -10.05
CA ARG A 45 32.98 4.28 -9.46
C ARG A 45 33.35 3.84 -8.06
N ILE A 46 32.38 3.47 -7.25
CA ILE A 46 32.63 2.96 -5.90
C ILE A 46 33.38 1.63 -6.03
N ASN A 47 32.87 0.66 -6.81
CA ASN A 47 33.49 -0.65 -7.05
C ASN A 47 34.91 -0.59 -7.64
N SER A 48 35.25 0.45 -8.40
CA SER A 48 36.62 0.63 -8.91
C SER A 48 37.65 1.02 -7.83
N LYS A 49 37.19 1.55 -6.70
CA LYS A 49 38.01 1.96 -5.55
C LYS A 49 38.06 0.89 -4.44
N LYS A 50 37.38 -0.23 -4.64
CA LYS A 50 37.00 -1.22 -3.62
C LYS A 50 38.08 -2.23 -3.18
N LYS A 51 39.34 -2.02 -3.54
CA LYS A 51 40.35 -3.10 -3.39
C LYS A 51 41.04 -3.21 -2.03
N GLU A 52 40.70 -2.40 -1.01
CA GLU A 52 41.58 -2.25 0.17
C GLU A 52 40.99 -2.50 1.56
N SER A 53 39.71 -2.83 1.79
CA SER A 53 39.23 -2.94 3.20
C SER A 53 38.06 -3.87 3.50
N ALA A 54 38.14 -4.53 4.66
CA ALA A 54 37.12 -5.43 5.23
C ALA A 54 35.77 -4.75 5.51
N TRP A 55 35.73 -3.41 5.59
CA TRP A 55 34.50 -2.62 5.66
C TRP A 55 33.55 -2.91 4.50
N GLU A 56 34.09 -3.28 3.35
CA GLU A 56 33.30 -3.51 2.16
C GLU A 56 32.56 -4.84 2.14
N MET A 57 33.00 -5.82 2.94
CA MET A 57 32.26 -7.06 3.07
C MET A 57 30.94 -6.81 3.82
N THR A 58 31.00 -6.01 4.89
CA THR A 58 29.80 -5.58 5.64
C THR A 58 28.89 -4.69 4.79
N GLU A 59 29.43 -3.75 4.01
CA GLU A 59 28.64 -2.89 3.14
C GLU A 59 28.02 -3.67 1.96
N SER A 60 28.75 -4.63 1.38
CA SER A 60 28.24 -5.52 0.33
C SER A 60 27.11 -6.42 0.83
N LEU A 61 27.27 -7.01 2.02
CA LEU A 61 26.21 -7.75 2.68
C LEU A 61 25.03 -6.84 2.98
N TYR A 62 25.30 -5.59 3.40
CA TYR A 62 24.27 -4.61 3.71
C TYR A 62 23.47 -4.14 2.48
N ASP A 63 24.12 -4.02 1.34
CA ASP A 63 23.48 -3.67 0.08
C ASP A 63 22.62 -4.84 -0.43
N ALA A 64 23.15 -6.07 -0.34
CA ALA A 64 22.48 -7.27 -0.83
C ALA A 64 21.20 -7.67 -0.06
N TRP A 65 21.16 -7.52 1.28
CA TRP A 65 19.97 -7.84 2.09
C TRP A 65 18.94 -6.71 2.17
N SER A 66 19.32 -5.46 1.87
CA SER A 66 18.47 -4.28 2.10
C SER A 66 17.13 -4.37 1.36
N GLY A 67 17.16 -4.81 0.10
CA GLY A 67 15.94 -5.01 -0.69
C GLY A 67 15.01 -6.06 -0.11
N TRP A 68 15.55 -7.19 0.36
CA TRP A 68 14.77 -8.25 0.98
C TRP A 68 14.12 -7.80 2.28
N LEU A 69 14.84 -7.07 3.13
CA LEU A 69 14.26 -6.49 4.34
C LEU A 69 13.09 -5.57 4.03
N VAL A 70 13.23 -4.66 3.06
CA VAL A 70 12.17 -3.70 2.71
C VAL A 70 10.93 -4.45 2.24
N VAL A 71 11.09 -5.49 1.42
CA VAL A 71 9.99 -6.34 0.94
C VAL A 71 9.31 -7.05 2.12
N THR A 72 10.09 -7.66 3.03
CA THR A 72 9.56 -8.36 4.20
C THR A 72 8.82 -7.40 5.14
N LEU A 73 9.38 -6.23 5.44
CA LEU A 73 8.74 -5.23 6.31
C LEU A 73 7.45 -4.69 5.69
N THR A 74 7.44 -4.45 4.38
CA THR A 74 6.23 -4.01 3.67
C THR A 74 5.14 -5.09 3.72
N GLY A 75 5.51 -6.36 3.50
CA GLY A 75 4.58 -7.49 3.59
C GLY A 75 4.06 -7.73 5.02
N LEU A 76 4.90 -7.57 6.03
CA LEU A 76 4.48 -7.63 7.43
C LEU A 76 3.53 -6.48 7.79
N ALA A 77 3.82 -5.26 7.33
CA ALA A 77 2.98 -4.10 7.58
C ALA A 77 1.60 -4.22 6.91
N SER A 78 1.56 -4.62 5.64
CA SER A 78 0.30 -4.84 4.94
C SER A 78 -0.48 -6.04 5.50
N GLY A 79 0.19 -7.12 5.87
CA GLY A 79 -0.40 -8.29 6.53
C GLY A 79 -0.97 -7.97 7.91
N ALA A 80 -0.26 -7.18 8.72
CA ALA A 80 -0.75 -6.71 10.02
C ALA A 80 -1.99 -5.82 9.88
N LEU A 81 -2.00 -4.92 8.89
CA LEU A 81 -3.16 -4.10 8.60
C LEU A 81 -4.35 -4.94 8.14
N ALA A 82 -4.13 -5.92 7.25
CA ALA A 82 -5.18 -6.82 6.80
C ALA A 82 -5.75 -7.66 7.95
N GLY A 83 -4.89 -8.25 8.79
CA GLY A 83 -5.33 -9.02 9.96
C GLY A 83 -6.07 -8.16 10.99
N LEU A 84 -5.68 -6.90 11.18
CA LEU A 84 -6.41 -5.96 12.04
C LEU A 84 -7.81 -5.69 11.50
N ILE A 85 -7.96 -5.52 10.18
CA ILE A 85 -9.26 -5.31 9.54
C ILE A 85 -10.15 -6.54 9.71
N ASP A 86 -9.60 -7.74 9.54
CA ASP A 86 -10.33 -9.02 9.68
C ASP A 86 -10.92 -9.16 11.10
N ILE A 87 -10.07 -9.01 12.12
CA ILE A 87 -10.50 -9.06 13.53
C ILE A 87 -11.55 -7.98 13.84
N ALA A 88 -11.35 -6.76 13.32
CA ALA A 88 -12.29 -5.67 13.54
C ALA A 88 -13.64 -5.89 12.84
N ALA A 89 -13.64 -6.51 11.65
CA ALA A 89 -14.85 -6.82 10.89
C ALA A 89 -15.69 -7.91 11.59
N ASP A 90 -15.04 -8.97 12.08
CA ASP A 90 -15.70 -10.01 12.87
C ASP A 90 -16.30 -9.43 14.14
N TRP A 91 -15.52 -8.63 14.89
CA TRP A 91 -16.01 -7.96 16.09
C TRP A 91 -17.19 -7.00 15.81
N MET A 92 -17.11 -6.18 14.75
CA MET A 92 -18.21 -5.29 14.36
C MET A 92 -19.47 -6.05 13.94
N THR A 93 -19.31 -7.24 13.36
CA THR A 93 -20.44 -8.10 12.98
C THR A 93 -21.09 -8.68 14.23
N ASP A 94 -20.29 -9.17 15.18
CA ASP A 94 -20.76 -9.69 16.46
C ASP A 94 -21.53 -8.65 17.29
N LEU A 95 -21.08 -7.40 17.27
CA LEU A 95 -21.76 -6.30 17.97
C LEU A 95 -23.22 -6.09 17.51
N LYS A 96 -23.57 -6.46 16.27
CA LYS A 96 -24.95 -6.32 15.76
C LYS A 96 -25.92 -7.29 16.41
N GLU A 97 -25.42 -8.45 16.83
CA GLU A 97 -26.21 -9.52 17.46
C GLU A 97 -26.28 -9.36 18.98
N GLY A 98 -25.43 -8.51 19.57
CA GLY A 98 -25.45 -8.15 20.98
C GLY A 98 -24.08 -7.83 21.55
N ILE A 99 -24.05 -7.34 22.79
CA ILE A 99 -22.81 -7.01 23.52
C ILE A 99 -22.52 -8.02 24.64
N CYS A 100 -21.24 -8.29 24.87
CA CYS A 100 -20.77 -9.08 26.01
C CYS A 100 -20.70 -8.18 27.26
N LEU A 101 -21.37 -8.56 28.36
CA LEU A 101 -21.37 -7.76 29.60
C LEU A 101 -20.02 -7.72 30.32
N SER A 102 -19.15 -8.71 30.09
CA SER A 102 -17.86 -8.83 30.77
C SER A 102 -16.81 -7.87 30.19
N ALA A 103 -16.80 -7.70 28.87
CA ALA A 103 -15.93 -6.75 28.17
C ALA A 103 -16.38 -6.56 26.71
N LEU A 104 -16.40 -5.30 26.26
CA LEU A 104 -16.91 -4.89 24.95
C LEU A 104 -15.99 -5.25 23.77
N TRP A 105 -14.74 -5.64 24.03
CA TRP A 105 -13.73 -5.93 22.98
C TRP A 105 -13.61 -7.42 22.63
N PHE A 106 -14.32 -8.32 23.32
CA PHE A 106 -14.25 -9.76 23.04
C PHE A 106 -15.18 -10.13 21.87
N ASN A 107 -14.67 -10.96 20.96
CA ASN A 107 -15.46 -11.64 19.92
C ASN A 107 -16.48 -12.61 20.57
N HIS A 108 -17.56 -12.97 19.88
CA HIS A 108 -18.53 -14.01 20.25
C HIS A 108 -17.89 -15.22 20.92
N GLU A 109 -16.93 -15.83 20.23
CA GLU A 109 -16.31 -17.09 20.64
C GLU A 109 -15.51 -16.94 21.93
N GLN A 110 -14.83 -15.80 22.10
CA GLN A 110 -14.04 -15.48 23.28
C GLN A 110 -14.93 -15.14 24.48
N CYS A 111 -16.04 -14.43 24.27
CA CYS A 111 -17.01 -14.15 25.31
C CYS A 111 -17.57 -15.46 25.89
N CYS A 112 -17.93 -16.43 25.04
CA CYS A 112 -18.60 -17.65 25.47
C CYS A 112 -17.68 -18.76 25.98
N TRP A 113 -16.36 -18.66 25.74
CA TRP A 113 -15.37 -19.55 26.35
C TRP A 113 -15.47 -19.52 27.90
N ALA A 114 -15.77 -18.36 28.48
CA ALA A 114 -15.85 -18.19 29.94
C ALA A 114 -17.18 -18.69 30.56
N SER A 115 -18.14 -19.16 29.76
CA SER A 115 -19.46 -19.56 30.26
C SER A 115 -19.51 -21.06 30.62
N ASN A 116 -20.01 -21.37 31.82
CA ASN A 116 -20.10 -22.74 32.35
C ASN A 116 -21.23 -23.59 31.73
N GLU A 117 -22.09 -23.02 30.89
CA GLU A 117 -23.36 -23.62 30.43
C GLU A 117 -23.42 -23.81 28.91
N THR A 118 -22.30 -24.19 28.27
CA THR A 118 -22.25 -24.42 26.81
C THR A 118 -22.75 -25.82 26.44
N THR A 119 -24.07 -26.02 26.43
CA THR A 119 -24.66 -27.26 25.87
C THR A 119 -24.55 -27.22 24.34
N PHE A 120 -24.15 -28.34 23.72
CA PHE A 120 -23.84 -28.45 22.28
C PHE A 120 -24.98 -28.01 21.34
N GLU A 121 -26.23 -28.06 21.81
CA GLU A 121 -27.44 -27.65 21.08
C GLU A 121 -27.67 -26.12 21.06
N LYS A 122 -26.97 -25.34 21.91
CA LYS A 122 -27.11 -23.87 22.06
C LYS A 122 -25.76 -23.16 21.99
N ARG A 123 -24.89 -23.55 21.05
CA ARG A 123 -23.57 -22.92 20.90
C ARG A 123 -23.67 -21.40 20.62
N ASP A 124 -24.77 -20.97 20.02
CA ASP A 124 -25.02 -19.58 19.62
C ASP A 124 -25.77 -18.78 20.72
N GLN A 125 -26.29 -19.46 21.76
CA GLN A 125 -27.09 -18.86 22.82
C GLN A 125 -26.34 -18.83 24.14
N CYS A 126 -25.62 -17.74 24.32
CA CYS A 126 -24.73 -17.51 25.45
C CYS A 126 -25.39 -16.54 26.45
N PRO A 127 -25.61 -16.92 27.73
CA PRO A 127 -26.42 -16.14 28.67
C PRO A 127 -25.82 -14.78 29.06
N ILE A 128 -24.51 -14.61 28.83
CA ILE A 128 -23.74 -13.39 29.08
C ILE A 128 -23.78 -12.38 27.93
N ARG A 129 -24.43 -12.72 26.79
CA ARG A 129 -24.63 -11.81 25.66
C ARG A 129 -26.05 -11.21 25.74
N LYS A 130 -26.14 -9.88 25.62
CA LYS A 130 -27.41 -9.15 25.58
C LYS A 130 -27.59 -8.53 24.20
N THR A 131 -28.74 -8.77 23.58
CA THR A 131 -29.24 -8.01 22.42
C THR A 131 -29.64 -6.60 22.80
#